data_AF-A0A7V4PPH4-F1
#
_entry.id   AF-A0A7V4PPH4-F1
#
_cell.length_a   1.000
_cell.length_b   1.000
_cell.length_c   1.000
_cell.angle_alpha   90.00
_cell.angle_beta   90.00
_cell.angle_gamma   90.00
#
_symmetry.space_group_name_H-M   'P 1'
#
loop_
_entity.id
_entity.type
_entity.pdbx_description
1 polymer ?
#
loop_
_entity_poly.entity_id
_entity_poly.type
_entity_poly.pdbx_seq_one_letter_code
_entity_poly.pdbx_strand_id
1 'polypeptide(L)'
;KADIAASFQEAVVDMLVNPTFAAAAELGVNRVVLAGGVAANSRLRERMAQGAEERGMELFFPSPALCTDNGAMIALVGHHRLGCGQRDSLTLNADADLTL
;
A
#
# COMPACT_ATOMS: atom_id res chain seq x y z
N LYS A 1 -2.30 -23.96 17.74
CA LYS A 1 -3.15 -23.09 16.88
C LYS A 1 -2.52 -21.72 16.68
N ALA A 2 -2.16 -21.01 17.76
CA ALA A 2 -1.46 -19.72 17.66
C ALA A 2 -0.12 -19.82 16.89
N ASP A 3 0.69 -20.85 17.14
CA ASP A 3 2.00 -21.01 16.48
C ASP A 3 1.90 -21.16 14.96
N ILE A 4 0.85 -21.84 14.47
CA ILE A 4 0.59 -22.00 13.04
C ILE A 4 0.23 -20.65 12.43
N ALA A 5 -0.65 -19.87 13.08
CA ALA A 5 -1.05 -18.55 12.61
C ALA A 5 0.13 -17.56 12.62
N ALA A 6 0.96 -17.59 13.66
CA ALA A 6 2.16 -16.77 13.76
C ALA A 6 3.19 -17.13 12.68
N SER A 7 3.45 -18.42 12.48
CA SER A 7 4.40 -18.88 11.45
C SER A 7 3.93 -18.53 10.04
N PHE A 8 2.62 -18.65 9.78
CA PHE A 8 2.02 -18.20 8.52
C PHE A 8 2.15 -16.70 8.34
N GLN A 9 1.85 -15.91 9.37
CA GLN A 9 1.99 -14.45 9.33
C GLN A 9 3.43 -14.05 9.03
N GLU A 10 4.42 -14.60 9.72
CA GLU A 10 5.84 -14.29 9.47
C GLU A 10 6.24 -14.63 8.04
N ALA A 11 5.84 -15.80 7.53
CA ALA A 11 6.15 -16.20 6.16
C ALA A 11 5.56 -15.20 5.13
N VAL A 12 4.31 -14.78 5.31
CA VAL A 12 3.68 -13.77 4.44
C VAL A 12 4.39 -12.42 4.56
N VAL A 13 4.73 -11.99 5.77
CA VAL A 13 5.41 -10.71 6.00
C VAL A 13 6.78 -10.71 5.33
N ASP A 14 7.57 -11.77 5.48
CA ASP A 14 8.89 -11.91 4.84
C ASP A 14 8.79 -11.87 3.31
N MET A 15 7.78 -12.53 2.74
CA MET A 15 7.50 -12.53 1.30
C MET A 15 7.09 -11.15 0.76
N LEU A 16 6.62 -10.22 1.61
CA LEU A 16 6.27 -8.87 1.19
C LEU A 16 7.41 -7.88 1.41
N VAL A 17 8.08 -7.95 2.56
CA VAL A 17 9.11 -6.97 2.97
C VAL A 17 10.33 -7.02 2.06
N ASN A 18 10.92 -8.21 1.89
CA ASN A 18 12.18 -8.33 1.16
C ASN A 18 12.04 -7.94 -0.32
N PRO A 19 11.03 -8.41 -1.06
CA PRO A 19 10.85 -8.03 -2.46
C PRO A 19 10.50 -6.55 -2.63
N THR A 20 9.75 -5.95 -1.70
CA THR A 20 9.40 -4.52 -1.77
C THR A 20 10.65 -3.64 -1.76
N PHE A 21 11.57 -3.91 -0.83
CA PHE A 21 12.81 -3.13 -0.75
C PHE A 21 13.82 -3.46 -1.86
N ALA A 22 13.83 -4.71 -2.33
CA ALA A 22 14.61 -5.08 -3.51
C ALA A 22 14.14 -4.30 -4.75
N ALA A 23 12.82 -4.25 -4.98
CA ALA A 23 12.21 -3.49 -6.07
C ALA A 23 12.46 -1.98 -5.93
N ALA A 24 12.38 -1.44 -4.71
CA ALA A 24 12.67 -0.03 -4.46
C ALA A 24 14.13 0.33 -4.83
N ALA A 25 15.08 -0.54 -4.47
CA ALA A 25 16.48 -0.37 -4.83
C ALA A 25 16.71 -0.49 -6.35
N GLU A 26 16.08 -1.48 -7.01
CA GLU A 26 16.17 -1.68 -8.46
C GLU A 26 15.62 -0.49 -9.24
N LEU A 27 14.52 0.09 -8.78
CA LEU A 27 13.89 1.27 -9.39
C LEU A 27 14.55 2.60 -8.99
N GLY A 28 15.52 2.58 -8.07
CA GLY A 28 16.20 3.79 -7.57
C GLY A 28 15.28 4.73 -6.80
N VAL A 29 14.23 4.23 -6.16
CA VAL A 29 13.28 5.03 -5.38
C VAL A 29 13.58 4.93 -3.87
N ASN A 30 13.51 6.06 -3.18
CA ASN A 30 13.81 6.13 -1.73
C ASN A 30 12.55 6.08 -0.85
N ARG A 31 11.36 6.00 -1.46
CA ARG A 31 10.07 6.11 -0.75
C ARG A 31 9.22 4.88 -1.04
N VAL A 32 8.76 4.25 0.03
CA VAL A 32 7.87 3.09 -0.02
C VAL A 32 6.53 3.47 0.62
N VAL A 33 5.43 3.12 -0.04
CA VAL A 33 4.07 3.33 0.48
C VAL A 33 3.43 1.96 0.69
N LEU A 34 2.92 1.72 1.89
CA LEU A 34 2.17 0.51 2.25
C LEU A 34 0.68 0.85 2.40
N ALA A 35 -0.17 0.28 1.54
CA ALA A 35 -1.61 0.51 1.48
C ALA A 35 -2.41 -0.79 1.30
N GLY A 36 -3.74 -0.71 1.43
CA GLY A 36 -4.66 -1.85 1.34
C GLY A 36 -4.95 -2.52 2.69
N GLY A 37 -5.94 -3.41 2.75
CA GLY A 37 -6.40 -4.00 4.02
C GLY A 37 -5.31 -4.75 4.79
N VAL A 38 -4.40 -5.43 4.08
CA VAL A 38 -3.27 -6.15 4.69
C VAL A 38 -2.25 -5.19 5.32
N ALA A 39 -2.18 -3.94 4.85
CA ALA A 39 -1.35 -2.89 5.47
C ALA A 39 -1.78 -2.54 6.90
N ALA A 40 -2.99 -2.93 7.34
CA ALA A 40 -3.41 -2.77 8.73
C ALA A 40 -2.74 -3.78 9.68
N ASN A 41 -2.05 -4.81 9.16
CA ASN A 41 -1.34 -5.80 9.97
C ASN A 41 -0.17 -5.15 10.72
N SER A 42 -0.20 -5.23 12.06
CA SER A 42 0.80 -4.59 12.92
C SER A 42 2.22 -5.16 12.72
N ARG A 43 2.33 -6.47 12.53
CA ARG A 43 3.61 -7.15 12.33
C ARG A 43 4.24 -6.79 10.99
N LEU A 44 3.43 -6.68 9.94
CA LEU A 44 3.89 -6.17 8.63
C LEU A 44 4.41 -4.74 8.75
N ARG A 45 3.69 -3.84 9.43
CA ARG A 45 4.12 -2.44 9.64
C ARG A 45 5.45 -2.37 10.37
N GLU A 46 5.63 -3.15 11.42
CA GLU A 46 6.88 -3.22 12.18
C GLU A 46 8.05 -3.64 11.29
N ARG A 47 7.88 -4.74 10.55
CA ARG A 47 8.94 -5.29 9.67
C ARG A 47 9.26 -4.38 8.49
N MET A 48 8.25 -3.70 7.94
CA MET A 48 8.46 -2.66 6.90
C MET A 48 9.22 -1.45 7.45
N ALA A 49 8.90 -1.00 8.67
CA ALA A 49 9.60 0.13 9.29
C ALA A 49 11.08 -0.20 9.55
N GLN A 50 11.36 -1.37 10.10
CA GLN A 50 12.73 -1.87 10.28
C GLN A 50 13.48 -1.94 8.94
N GLY A 51 12.86 -2.55 7.92
CA GLY A 51 13.47 -2.68 6.60
C GLY A 51 13.78 -1.33 5.94
N ALA A 52 12.92 -0.32 6.15
CA ALA A 52 13.12 1.04 5.66
C ALA A 52 14.27 1.74 6.39
N GLU A 53 14.30 1.63 7.73
CA GLU A 53 15.36 2.20 8.57
C GLU A 53 16.75 1.64 8.21
N GLU A 54 16.87 0.31 8.10
CA GLU A 54 18.11 -0.37 7.70
C GLU A 54 18.66 0.11 6.35
N ARG A 55 17.78 0.57 5.47
CA ARG A 55 18.11 0.96 4.08
C ARG A 55 18.14 2.48 3.89
N GLY A 56 17.84 3.26 4.92
CA GLY A 56 17.74 4.72 4.83
C GLY A 56 16.59 5.21 3.93
N MET A 57 15.54 4.39 3.77
CA MET A 57 14.36 4.71 2.96
C MET A 57 13.23 5.28 3.82
N GLU A 58 12.35 6.06 3.21
CA GLU A 58 11.15 6.59 3.88
C GLU A 58 9.97 5.64 3.68
N LEU A 59 9.23 5.36 4.75
CA LEU A 59 8.03 4.54 4.74
C LEU A 59 6.80 5.38 5.06
N PHE A 60 5.76 5.26 4.24
CA PHE A 60 4.46 5.88 4.46
C PHE A 60 3.38 4.81 4.52
N PHE A 61 2.46 4.95 5.47
CA PHE A 61 1.23 4.18 5.52
C PHE A 61 0.13 5.01 6.18
N PRO A 62 -1.14 4.84 5.78
CA PRO A 62 -2.24 5.54 6.41
C PRO A 62 -2.56 4.97 7.80
N SER A 63 -3.33 5.71 8.59
CA SER A 63 -3.93 5.18 9.82
C SER A 63 -4.77 3.92 9.50
N PRO A 64 -4.89 2.94 10.41
CA PRO A 64 -5.60 1.69 10.13
C PRO A 64 -7.02 1.86 9.56
N ALA A 65 -7.78 2.86 10.03
CA ALA A 65 -9.14 3.16 9.54
C ALA A 65 -9.20 3.59 8.06
N LEU A 66 -8.07 3.98 7.48
CA LEU A 66 -7.93 4.42 6.09
C LEU A 66 -7.22 3.37 5.22
N CYS A 67 -6.86 2.20 5.76
CA CYS A 67 -6.20 1.12 4.99
C CYS A 67 -7.18 0.28 4.17
N THR A 68 -8.40 0.10 4.65
CA THR A 68 -9.46 -0.61 3.93
C THR A 68 -10.22 0.32 2.99
N ASP A 69 -10.97 -0.24 2.05
CA ASP A 69 -11.75 0.53 1.09
C ASP A 69 -12.65 1.56 1.78
N ASN A 70 -12.50 2.82 1.37
CA ASN A 70 -13.23 3.93 1.96
C ASN A 70 -13.46 5.05 0.94
N GLY A 71 -14.48 5.88 1.15
CA GLY A 71 -14.80 6.99 0.26
C GLY A 71 -13.76 8.12 0.27
N ALA A 72 -12.94 8.24 1.33
CA ALA A 72 -11.94 9.31 1.43
C ALA A 72 -10.81 9.14 0.40
N MET A 73 -10.37 7.91 0.11
CA MET A 73 -9.36 7.67 -0.94
C MET A 73 -9.89 8.04 -2.33
N ILE A 74 -11.16 7.76 -2.60
CA ILE A 74 -11.81 8.09 -3.88
C ILE A 74 -11.97 9.61 -4.02
N ALA A 75 -12.39 10.29 -2.95
CA ALA A 75 -12.52 11.74 -2.94
C ALA A 75 -11.17 12.44 -3.17
N LEU A 76 -10.09 11.96 -2.54
CA LEU A 76 -8.74 12.50 -2.71
C LEU A 76 -8.25 12.36 -4.16
N VAL A 77 -8.40 11.16 -4.75
CA VAL A 77 -8.04 10.92 -6.16
C VAL A 77 -8.86 11.81 -7.09
N GLY A 78 -10.18 11.90 -6.86
CA GLY A 78 -11.07 12.77 -7.63
C GLY A 78 -10.66 14.25 -7.57
N HIS A 79 -10.31 14.75 -6.38
CA HIS A 79 -9.81 16.11 -6.19
C HIS A 79 -8.52 16.37 -6.99
N HIS A 80 -7.55 15.46 -6.91
CA HIS A 80 -6.30 15.58 -7.68
C HIS A 80 -6.54 15.54 -9.19
N ARG A 81 -7.35 14.59 -9.69
CA ARG A 81 -7.67 14.47 -11.11
C ARG A 81 -8.37 15.72 -11.64
N LEU A 82 -9.36 16.21 -10.91
CA LEU A 82 -10.08 17.44 -11.26
C LEU A 82 -9.14 18.66 -11.27
N GLY A 83 -8.22 18.75 -10.30
CA GLY A 83 -7.20 19.80 -10.24
C GLY A 83 -6.24 19.77 -11.43
N CYS A 84 -5.95 18.58 -11.97
CA CYS A 84 -5.18 18.39 -13.21
C CYS A 84 -6.01 18.58 -14.50
N GLY A 85 -7.28 19.00 -14.38
CA GLY A 85 -8.17 19.21 -15.53
C GLY A 85 -8.80 17.94 -16.11
N GLN A 86 -8.59 16.77 -15.49
CA GLN A 86 -9.21 15.52 -15.93
C GLN A 86 -10.70 15.51 -15.57
N ARG A 87 -11.54 15.16 -16.54
CA ARG A 87 -13.00 15.07 -16.38
C ARG A 87 -13.52 13.94 -17.26
N ASP A 88 -14.41 13.14 -16.70
CA ASP A 88 -15.09 12.07 -17.43
C ASP A 88 -16.46 12.53 -17.93
N SER A 89 -16.91 11.92 -19.03
CA SER A 89 -18.27 12.13 -19.56
C SER A 89 -19.33 11.57 -18.61
N LEU A 90 -20.54 12.13 -18.65
CA LEU A 90 -21.71 11.57 -17.96
C LEU A 90 -22.11 10.18 -18.48
N THR A 91 -21.54 9.75 -19.61
CA THR A 91 -21.73 8.42 -20.20
C THR A 91 -20.71 7.39 -19.70
N LEU A 92 -19.81 7.76 -18.78
CA LEU A 92 -18.84 6.83 -18.21
C LEU A 92 -19.58 5.65 -17.56
N ASN A 93 -19.20 4.43 -17.93
CA ASN A 93 -19.75 3.21 -17.36
C ASN A 93 -18.74 2.57 -16.40
N ALA A 94 -19.23 1.70 -15.52
CA ALA A 94 -18.36 0.89 -14.69
C ALA A 94 -17.60 -0.14 -15.54
N ASP A 95 -16.33 -0.32 -15.22
CA ASP A 95 -15.47 -1.38 -15.76
C ASP A 95 -14.94 -2.19 -14.59
N ALA A 96 -15.35 -3.46 -14.52
CA ALA A 96 -14.95 -4.37 -13.45
C ALA A 96 -13.52 -4.87 -13.62
N ASP A 97 -12.96 -4.79 -14.84
CA ASP A 97 -11.62 -5.25 -15.21
C ASP A 97 -10.68 -4.06 -15.48
N LEU A 98 -11.03 -2.87 -14.97
CA LEU A 98 -10.26 -1.65 -15.14
C LEU A 98 -8.81 -1.84 -14.68
N THR A 99 -7.87 -1.64 -15.60
CA THR A 99 -6.44 -1.73 -15.31
C THR A 99 -5.93 -0.44 -14.63
N LEU A 100 -5.04 -0.60 -13.65
CA LEU A 100 -4.37 0.49 -12.95
C LEU A 100 -3.18 1.07 -13.72
#